data_AF-A0A537B611-F1
#
_entry.id   AF-A0A537B611-F1
#
_cell.length_a   1.000
_cell.length_b   1.000
_cell.length_c   1.000
_cell.angle_alpha   90.00
_cell.angle_beta   90.00
_cell.angle_gamma   90.00
#
_symmetry.space_group_name_H-M   'P 1'
#
loop_
_entity.id
_entity.type
_entity.pdbx_description
1 polymer ?
#
loop_
_entity_poly.entity_id
_entity_poly.type
_entity_poly.pdbx_seq_one_letter_code
_entity_poly.pdbx_strand_id
1 'polypeptide(L)'
;MFIHGGAWRTGRARDYAYAAETFVNAGAHLAVPDFSSVEEAGGSLFVMADQVRRAVAWLHRHATELGGDASRLYVCGRSSGAHLGGCVAITRWHEDFGLPADTVKG
;
A
#
# COMPACT_ATOMS: atom_id res chain seq x y z
N MET A 1 -5.60 1.20 -0.70
CA MET A 1 -4.40 1.57 0.07
C MET A 1 -3.68 2.71 -0.65
N PHE A 2 -3.38 3.79 0.05
CA PHE A 2 -2.64 4.92 -0.49
C PHE A 2 -1.18 4.83 -0.03
N ILE A 3 -0.24 4.92 -0.98
CA ILE A 3 1.20 4.83 -0.72
C ILE A 3 1.78 6.24 -0.80
N HIS A 4 2.26 6.74 0.35
CA HIS A 4 2.77 8.11 0.44
C HIS A 4 4.07 8.32 -0.34
N GLY A 5 4.26 9.55 -0.78
CA GLY A 5 5.47 10.01 -1.46
C GLY A 5 6.44 10.69 -0.50
N GLY A 6 7.52 11.22 -1.07
CA GLY A 6 8.54 11.97 -0.33
C GLY A 6 9.96 11.67 -0.82
N ALA A 7 10.09 11.40 -2.12
CA ALA A 7 11.34 11.01 -2.78
C ALA A 7 12.04 9.83 -2.08
N TRP A 8 11.27 8.87 -1.56
CA TRP A 8 11.72 7.74 -0.74
C TRP A 8 12.39 8.08 0.60
N ARG A 9 12.66 9.36 0.86
CA ARG A 9 13.40 9.83 2.04
C ARG A 9 12.51 10.32 3.16
N THR A 10 11.29 10.72 2.82
CA THR A 10 10.37 11.44 3.72
C THR A 10 8.93 11.01 3.49
N GLY A 11 8.02 11.53 4.32
CA GLY A 11 6.60 11.25 4.30
C GLY A 11 6.17 10.38 5.48
N ARG A 12 4.96 10.63 5.99
CA ARG A 12 4.33 9.83 7.04
C ARG A 12 2.86 9.61 6.70
N ALA A 13 2.30 8.49 7.13
CA ALA A 13 0.90 8.17 6.87
C ALA A 13 -0.08 9.26 7.33
N ARG A 14 0.17 9.86 8.50
CA ARG A 14 -0.67 10.92 9.08
C ARG A 14 -0.82 12.16 8.21
N ASP A 15 0.15 12.45 7.34
CA ASP A 15 0.12 13.64 6.48
C ASP A 15 -0.86 13.49 5.30
N TYR A 16 -1.42 12.28 5.13
CA TYR A 16 -2.33 11.93 4.04
C TYR A 16 -3.76 11.65 4.50
N ALA A 17 -4.09 11.97 5.75
CA ALA A 17 -5.44 11.85 6.28
C ALA A 17 -6.47 12.72 5.50
N TYR A 18 -6.02 13.78 4.83
CA TYR A 18 -6.88 14.65 4.00
C TYR A 18 -7.61 13.88 2.88
N ALA A 19 -7.08 12.74 2.42
CA ALA A 19 -7.72 11.95 1.38
C ALA A 19 -8.88 11.10 1.92
N ALA A 20 -9.00 10.95 3.25
CA ALA A 20 -9.99 10.06 3.87
C ALA A 20 -11.42 10.44 3.51
N GLU A 21 -11.75 11.73 3.54
CA GLU A 21 -13.11 12.22 3.25
C GLU A 21 -13.57 11.78 1.85
N THR A 22 -12.71 11.89 0.84
CA THR A 22 -13.04 11.48 -0.53
C THR A 22 -13.37 9.99 -0.64
N PHE A 23 -12.55 9.12 -0.04
CA PHE A 23 -12.74 7.68 -0.14
C PHE A 23 -13.90 7.17 0.72
N VAL A 24 -14.01 7.66 1.96
CA VAL A 24 -15.07 7.26 2.88
C VAL A 24 -16.44 7.68 2.38
N ASN A 25 -16.58 8.90 1.84
CA ASN A 25 -17.84 9.35 1.24
C ASN A 25 -18.21 8.57 -0.03
N ALA A 26 -17.23 7.98 -0.72
CA ALA A 26 -17.44 7.07 -1.84
C ALA A 26 -17.74 5.62 -1.42
N GLY A 27 -17.85 5.34 -0.11
CA GLY A 27 -18.12 4.00 0.42
C GLY A 27 -16.90 3.08 0.46
N ALA A 28 -15.69 3.63 0.48
CA ALA A 28 -14.43 2.88 0.54
C ALA A 28 -13.64 3.19 1.81
N HIS A 29 -12.88 2.20 2.29
CA HIS A 29 -11.90 2.40 3.36
C HIS A 29 -10.61 3.00 2.79
N LEU A 30 -10.03 3.96 3.51
CA LEU A 30 -8.68 4.45 3.24
C LEU A 30 -7.69 3.82 4.24
N ALA A 31 -6.72 3.09 3.73
CA ALA A 31 -5.55 2.63 4.47
C ALA A 31 -4.29 3.33 3.95
N VAL A 32 -3.49 3.89 4.85
CA VAL A 32 -2.20 4.53 4.55
C VAL A 32 -1.15 3.90 5.48
N PRO A 33 -0.28 2.99 4.99
CA PRO A 33 0.76 2.42 5.83
C PRO A 33 1.92 3.40 5.99
N ASP A 34 2.54 3.40 7.18
CA ASP A 34 3.91 3.88 7.34
C ASP A 34 4.89 2.76 6.91
N PHE A 35 6.00 3.18 6.31
CA PHE A 35 7.11 2.31 5.94
C PHE A 35 8.42 3.10 6.05
N SER A 36 9.55 2.39 6.10
CA SER A 36 10.86 2.99 6.32
C SER A 36 11.24 3.95 5.19
N SER A 37 11.96 5.02 5.52
CA SER A 37 12.68 5.80 4.50
C SER A 37 13.81 4.98 3.87
N VAL A 38 14.34 5.45 2.74
CA VAL A 38 15.48 4.80 2.09
C VAL A 38 16.73 4.84 2.96
N GLU A 39 16.93 5.91 3.76
CA GLU A 39 18.01 5.98 4.74
C GLU A 39 17.84 4.95 5.86
N GLU A 40 16.62 4.82 6.42
CA GLU A 40 16.30 3.79 7.42
C GLU A 40 16.42 2.37 6.85
N ALA A 41 16.16 2.21 5.56
CA ALA A 41 16.31 0.97 4.80
C ALA A 41 17.75 0.70 4.33
N GLY A 42 18.74 1.48 4.79
CA GLY A 42 20.15 1.28 4.44
C GLY A 42 20.46 1.48 2.95
N GLY A 43 19.74 2.39 2.28
CA GLY A 43 19.86 2.67 0.86
C GLY A 43 19.04 1.76 -0.05
N SER A 44 18.29 0.79 0.49
CA SER A 44 17.62 -0.25 -0.30
C SER A 44 16.14 0.05 -0.55
N LEU A 45 15.79 0.33 -1.81
CA LEU A 45 14.39 0.42 -2.23
C LEU A 45 13.66 -0.94 -2.19
N PHE A 46 14.39 -2.06 -2.22
CA PHE A 46 13.78 -3.40 -2.14
C PHE A 46 13.13 -3.64 -0.78
N VAL A 47 13.75 -3.15 0.31
CA VAL A 47 13.18 -3.24 1.66
C VAL A 47 11.87 -2.46 1.73
N MET A 48 11.85 -1.24 1.20
CA MET A 48 10.64 -0.41 1.16
C MET A 48 9.53 -1.08 0.33
N ALA A 49 9.87 -1.60 -0.85
CA ALA A 49 8.91 -2.29 -1.71
C ALA A 49 8.33 -3.54 -1.03
N ASP A 50 9.16 -4.31 -0.32
CA ASP A 50 8.72 -5.48 0.45
C ASP A 50 7.79 -5.09 1.60
N GLN A 51 8.09 -4.01 2.35
CA GLN A 51 7.21 -3.49 3.40
C GLN A 51 5.82 -3.10 2.84
N VAL A 52 5.79 -2.39 1.71
CA VAL A 52 4.52 -1.98 1.08
C VAL A 52 3.73 -3.19 0.56
N ARG A 53 4.40 -4.18 -0.04
CA ARG A 53 3.77 -5.46 -0.44
C ARG A 53 3.18 -6.22 0.74
N ARG A 54 3.91 -6.29 1.85
CA ARG A 54 3.43 -6.90 3.11
C ARG A 54 2.22 -6.15 3.67
N ALA A 55 2.18 -4.82 3.55
CA ALA A 55 1.01 -4.03 3.96
C ALA A 55 -0.24 -4.39 3.13
N VAL A 56 -0.11 -4.56 1.80
CA VAL A 56 -1.20 -5.07 0.96
C VAL A 56 -1.64 -6.46 1.39
N ALA A 57 -0.67 -7.37 1.59
CA ALA A 57 -0.98 -8.74 2.01
C ALA A 57 -1.70 -8.79 3.36
N TRP A 58 -1.29 -7.93 4.30
CA TRP A 58 -1.95 -7.77 5.59
C TRP A 58 -3.38 -7.25 5.42
N LEU A 59 -3.58 -6.18 4.64
CA LEU A 59 -4.92 -5.64 4.37
C LEU A 59 -5.83 -6.67 3.72
N HIS A 60 -5.35 -7.46 2.75
CA HIS A 60 -6.15 -8.51 2.13
C HIS A 60 -6.60 -9.56 3.17
N ARG A 61 -5.69 -10.00 4.04
CA ARG A 61 -5.98 -11.02 5.07
C ARG A 61 -6.93 -10.53 6.15
N HIS A 62 -6.89 -9.24 6.47
CA HIS A 62 -7.69 -8.62 7.54
C HIS A 62 -8.88 -7.79 7.03
N ALA A 63 -9.13 -7.75 5.71
CA ALA A 63 -10.15 -6.88 5.12
C ALA A 63 -11.52 -7.08 5.76
N THR A 64 -11.96 -8.33 5.91
CA THR A 64 -13.27 -8.66 6.51
C THR A 64 -13.38 -8.17 7.95
N GLU A 65 -12.33 -8.32 8.75
CA GLU A 65 -12.29 -7.86 10.15
C GLU A 65 -12.37 -6.33 10.26
N LEU A 66 -11.85 -5.63 9.25
CA LEU A 66 -11.91 -4.18 9.13
C LEU A 66 -13.21 -3.68 8.49
N GLY A 67 -14.16 -4.57 8.17
CA GLY A 67 -15.41 -4.24 7.48
C GLY A 67 -15.23 -3.89 6.00
N GLY A 68 -14.12 -4.31 5.39
CA GLY A 68 -13.83 -4.20 3.97
C GLY A 68 -14.03 -5.52 3.21
N ASP A 69 -13.80 -5.48 1.90
CA ASP A 69 -13.89 -6.62 0.99
C ASP A 69 -12.51 -6.94 0.42
N ALA A 70 -11.97 -8.12 0.76
CA ALA A 70 -10.66 -8.57 0.29
C ALA A 70 -10.56 -8.67 -1.24
N SER A 71 -11.70 -8.88 -1.92
CA SER A 71 -11.77 -8.94 -3.39
C SER A 71 -11.82 -7.56 -4.05
N ARG A 72 -11.79 -6.47 -3.28
CA ARG A 72 -11.89 -5.07 -3.77
C ARG A 72 -10.77 -4.20 -3.22
N LEU A 73 -9.54 -4.73 -3.24
CA LEU A 73 -8.36 -3.98 -2.82
C LEU A 73 -7.75 -3.23 -4.01
N TYR A 74 -7.67 -1.91 -3.88
CA TYR A 74 -7.05 -1.00 -4.86
C TYR A 74 -5.85 -0.29 -4.27
N VAL A 75 -4.88 0.09 -5.09
CA VAL A 75 -3.71 0.86 -4.67
C VAL A 75 -3.58 2.16 -5.46
N CYS A 76 -3.19 3.22 -4.77
CA CYS A 76 -2.78 4.46 -5.41
C CYS A 76 -1.57 5.01 -4.69
N GLY A 77 -0.81 5.88 -5.33
CA GLY A 77 0.36 6.48 -4.71
C GLY A 77 0.73 7.80 -5.36
N ARG A 78 1.57 8.58 -4.67
CA ARG A 78 2.05 9.88 -5.13
C ARG A 78 3.56 9.86 -5.30
N SER A 79 4.07 10.28 -6.47
CA SER A 79 5.52 10.43 -6.73
C SER A 79 6.29 9.13 -6.41
N SER A 80 7.23 9.13 -5.48
CA SER A 80 7.95 7.92 -5.04
C SER A 80 7.02 6.81 -4.51
N GLY A 81 5.87 7.17 -3.95
CA GLY A 81 4.84 6.20 -3.56
C GLY A 81 4.15 5.56 -4.76
N ALA A 82 3.99 6.29 -5.87
CA ALA A 82 3.46 5.73 -7.12
C ALA A 82 4.47 4.73 -7.73
N HIS A 83 5.77 5.01 -7.63
CA HIS A 83 6.81 4.05 -8.00
C HIS A 83 6.69 2.76 -7.19
N LEU A 84 6.57 2.84 -5.85
CA LEU A 84 6.34 1.66 -5.00
C LEU A 84 5.02 0.96 -5.33
N GLY A 85 3.97 1.70 -5.70
CA GLY A 85 2.72 1.14 -6.22
C GLY A 85 2.92 0.36 -7.53
N GLY A 86 3.84 0.79 -8.39
CA GLY A 86 4.27 0.02 -9.55
C GLY A 86 4.89 -1.33 -9.16
N CYS A 87 5.73 -1.37 -8.12
CA CYS A 87 6.28 -2.62 -7.59
C CYS A 87 5.18 -3.56 -7.05
N VAL A 88 4.16 -2.99 -6.40
CA VAL A 88 2.97 -3.74 -5.95
C VAL A 88 2.22 -4.34 -7.14
N ALA A 89 2.01 -3.57 -8.22
CA ALA A 89 1.27 -4.04 -9.41
C ALA A 89 1.93 -5.24 -10.10
N ILE A 90 3.27 -5.34 -10.06
CA ILE A 90 4.02 -6.47 -10.64
C ILE A 90 4.36 -7.57 -9.64
N THR A 91 3.79 -7.53 -8.43
CA THR A 91 4.06 -8.53 -7.40
C THR A 91 3.43 -9.87 -7.76
N ARG A 92 4.20 -10.94 -7.58
CA ARG A 92 3.75 -12.33 -7.72
C ARG A 92 3.02 -12.77 -6.46
N TRP A 93 1.76 -12.35 -6.31
CA TRP A 93 1.00 -12.50 -5.06
C TRP A 93 0.84 -13.93 -4.60
N HIS A 94 0.69 -14.86 -5.54
CA HIS A 94 0.52 -16.27 -5.21
C HIS A 94 1.81 -16.88 -4.67
N GLU A 95 2.92 -16.69 -5.38
CA GLU A 95 4.22 -17.25 -5.04
C GLU A 95 4.83 -16.60 -3.79
N ASP A 96 4.75 -15.27 -3.70
CA ASP A 96 5.44 -14.52 -2.65
C ASP A 96 4.62 -14.45 -1.34
N PHE A 97 3.28 -14.50 -1.43
CA PHE A 97 2.39 -14.26 -0.27
C PHE A 97 1.26 -15.29 -0.09
N GLY A 98 1.11 -16.27 -0.99
CA GLY A 98 0.01 -17.24 -0.94
C GLY A 98 -1.37 -16.62 -1.12
N LEU A 99 -1.46 -15.48 -1.81
CA LEU A 99 -2.71 -14.77 -2.07
C LEU A 99 -3.19 -15.00 -3.51
N PRO A 100 -4.45 -14.66 -3.86
CA PRO A 100 -4.90 -14.67 -5.25
C PRO A 100 -3.98 -13.84 -6.16
N ALA A 101 -3.68 -14.32 -7.37
CA ALA A 101 -2.80 -13.61 -8.30
C ALA A 101 -3.29 -12.19 -8.63
N ASP A 102 -4.60 -11.98 -8.57
CA ASP A 102 -5.29 -10.71 -8.78
C ASP A 102 -5.62 -9.98 -7.46
N THR A 103 -4.81 -10.15 -6.40
CA THR A 103 -5.01 -9.52 -5.07
C THR A 103 -5.30 -8.02 -5.16
N VAL A 104 -4.64 -7.31 -6.09
CA VAL A 104 -4.86 -5.88 -6.34
C VAL A 104 -5.67 -5.71 -7.63
N LYS A 105 -6.80 -5.00 -7.54
CA LYS A 105 -7.76 -4.84 -8.65
C LYS A 105 -7.51 -3.64 -9.54
N GLY A 106 -6.68 -2.69 -9.08
CA GLY A 106 -6.32 -1.47 -9.78
C GLY A 106 -5.56 -0.50 -8.90
#